data_AF-A0A0Q7ENQ6-F1
#
_entry.id   AF-A0A0Q7ENQ6-F1
#
_cell.length_a   1.000
_cell.length_b   1.000
_cell.length_c   1.000
_cell.angle_alpha   90.00
_cell.angle_beta   90.00
_cell.angle_gamma   90.00
#
_symmetry.space_group_name_H-M   'P 1'
#
loop_
_entity.id
_entity.type
_entity.pdbx_description
1 polymer ?
#
loop_
_entity_poly.entity_id
_entity_poly.type
_entity_poly.pdbx_seq_one_letter_code
_entity_poly.pdbx_strand_id
1 'polypeptide(L)'
;MELFACAAGRKAIGTLTFNNRARTNATISLAVTAGGAPVAADWMFEEMLMDAIPATVTGLVVGGGQKIYVRTSGFVGVTYNGAVTADT
;
A
#
# COMPACT_ATOMS: atom_id res chain seq x y z
N MET A 1 2.28 -8.35 -3.40
CA MET A 1 0.91 -8.89 -3.37
C MET A 1 -0.08 -7.78 -3.64
N GLU A 2 -1.25 -8.10 -4.20
CA GLU A 2 -2.41 -7.19 -4.20
C GLU A 2 -2.94 -7.10 -2.77
N LEU A 3 -3.15 -5.89 -2.27
CA LEU A 3 -3.64 -5.66 -0.90
C LEU A 3 -5.10 -5.18 -0.90
N PHE A 4 -5.47 -4.38 -1.89
CA PHE A 4 -6.80 -3.78 -2.01
C PHE A 4 -7.13 -3.47 -3.48
N ALA A 5 -8.40 -3.62 -3.85
CA ALA A 5 -8.92 -3.24 -5.16
C ALA A 5 -10.13 -2.32 -5.00
N CYS A 6 -10.09 -1.15 -5.64
CA CYS A 6 -11.23 -0.25 -5.68
C CYS A 6 -12.12 -0.63 -6.87
N ALA A 7 -13.40 -0.91 -6.61
CA ALA A 7 -14.35 -1.22 -7.68
C ALA A 7 -14.53 -0.02 -8.63
N ALA A 8 -14.86 -0.28 -9.90
CA ALA A 8 -15.15 0.78 -10.86
C ALA A 8 -16.30 1.69 -10.37
N GLY A 9 -16.22 3.00 -10.66
CA GLY A 9 -17.20 4.00 -10.21
C GLY A 9 -17.18 4.27 -8.70
N ARG A 10 -16.13 3.84 -8.00
CA ARG A 10 -15.90 4.12 -6.58
C ARG A 10 -14.58 4.87 -6.40
N LYS A 11 -14.43 5.47 -5.22
CA LYS A 11 -13.18 6.03 -4.75
C LYS A 11 -12.92 5.52 -3.34
N ALA A 12 -11.66 5.24 -3.02
CA ALA A 12 -11.25 4.92 -1.67
C ALA A 12 -10.22 5.92 -1.17
N ILE A 13 -10.33 6.31 0.09
CA ILE A 13 -9.30 7.06 0.80
C ILE A 13 -8.99 6.27 2.07
N GLY A 14 -7.71 6.01 2.31
CA GLY A 14 -7.31 5.21 3.45
C GLY A 14 -5.90 5.47 3.93
N THR A 15 -5.56 4.70 4.95
CA THR A 15 -4.25 4.67 5.59
C THR A 15 -3.67 3.26 5.46
N LEU A 16 -2.42 3.18 5.02
CA LEU A 16 -1.60 1.97 5.14
C LEU A 16 -0.73 2.07 6.38
N THR A 17 -0.68 1.00 7.15
CA THR A 17 0.21 0.87 8.30
C THR A 17 1.14 -0.31 8.07
N PHE A 18 2.44 -0.07 8.19
CA PHE A 18 3.50 -1.06 8.11
C PHE A 18 4.13 -1.26 9.47
N ASN A 19 4.39 -2.51 9.83
CA ASN A 19 5.01 -2.86 11.10
C ASN A 19 6.16 -3.82 10.82
N ASN A 20 7.39 -3.33 10.89
CA ASN A 20 8.58 -4.17 10.76
C ASN A 20 8.73 -5.01 12.03
N ARG A 21 8.57 -6.34 11.88
CA ARG A 21 8.73 -7.31 12.96
C ARG A 21 10.02 -8.12 12.82
N ALA A 22 10.87 -7.75 11.86
CA ALA A 22 12.19 -8.34 11.67
C ALA A 22 13.24 -7.67 12.58
N ARG A 23 14.32 -8.40 12.86
CA ARG A 23 15.52 -7.88 13.57
C ARG A 23 16.51 -7.21 12.61
N THR A 24 16.02 -6.71 11.47
CA THR A 24 16.79 -6.04 10.42
C THR A 24 15.93 -4.98 9.77
N ASN A 25 16.56 -4.04 9.05
CA ASN A 25 15.82 -3.13 8.17
C ASN A 25 15.00 -3.92 7.14
N ALA A 26 13.91 -3.32 6.72
CA ALA A 26 13.04 -3.81 5.67
C ALA A 26 12.87 -2.73 4.60
N THR A 27 12.68 -3.14 3.36
CA THR A 27 12.29 -2.24 2.26
C THR A 27 10.81 -2.45 2.02
N ILE A 28 10.06 -1.37 1.97
CA ILE A 28 8.65 -1.37 1.59
C ILE A 28 8.59 -0.79 0.18
N SER A 29 7.77 -1.40 -0.67
CA SER A 29 7.41 -0.83 -1.96
C SER A 29 5.90 -0.85 -2.14
N LEU A 30 5.38 0.28 -2.59
CA LEU A 30 3.97 0.53 -2.82
C LEU A 30 3.77 0.87 -4.30
N ALA A 31 2.72 0.34 -4.90
CA ALA A 31 2.26 0.75 -6.22
C ALA A 31 0.74 0.88 -6.23
N VAL A 32 0.24 1.90 -6.92
CA VAL A 32 -1.19 2.08 -7.21
C VAL A 32 -1.36 2.08 -8.72
N THR A 33 -2.10 1.11 -9.25
CA THR A 33 -2.26 0.95 -10.71
C THR A 33 -3.64 0.39 -11.06
N ALA A 34 -4.11 0.69 -12.27
CA ALA A 34 -5.30 0.08 -12.85
C ALA A 34 -5.01 -1.24 -13.60
N GLY A 35 -3.73 -1.58 -13.78
CA GLY A 35 -3.30 -2.82 -14.43
C GLY A 35 -3.50 -4.05 -13.56
N GLY A 36 -3.46 -5.24 -14.18
CA GLY A 36 -3.55 -6.52 -13.46
C GLY A 36 -2.34 -6.82 -12.56
N ALA A 37 -1.20 -6.14 -12.79
CA ALA A 37 -0.02 -6.15 -11.93
C ALA A 37 0.81 -4.86 -12.19
N PRO A 38 1.53 -4.33 -11.18
CA PRO A 38 2.39 -3.16 -11.38
C PRO A 38 3.70 -3.50 -12.11
N VAL A 39 4.11 -2.61 -13.02
CA VAL A 39 5.42 -2.68 -13.69
C VAL A 39 6.49 -1.97 -12.85
N ALA A 40 7.77 -2.14 -13.19
CA ALA A 40 8.89 -1.61 -12.40
C ALA A 40 8.78 -0.09 -12.11
N ALA A 41 8.28 0.69 -13.07
CA ALA A 41 8.12 2.14 -12.93
C ALA A 41 6.99 2.57 -11.98
N ASP A 42 6.07 1.66 -11.63
CA ASP A 42 4.92 1.98 -10.77
C ASP A 42 5.28 1.94 -9.27
N TRP A 43 6.45 1.40 -8.92
CA TRP A 43 6.83 1.17 -7.54
C TRP A 43 7.51 2.39 -6.93
N MET A 44 6.89 2.93 -5.89
CA MET A 44 7.55 3.82 -4.94
C MET A 44 8.14 2.98 -3.82
N PHE A 45 9.37 3.27 -3.40
CA PHE A 45 10.06 2.52 -2.35
C PHE A 45 10.47 3.41 -1.17
N GLU A 46 10.48 2.82 0.01
CA GLU A 46 10.94 3.44 1.25
C GLU A 46 11.67 2.39 2.10
N GLU A 47 12.82 2.77 2.67
CA GLU A 47 13.49 1.93 3.66
C GLU A 47 12.85 2.14 5.03
N MET A 48 12.41 1.06 5.66
CA MET A 48 11.94 1.03 7.04
C MET A 48 13.02 0.47 7.94
N LEU A 49 13.51 1.29 8.87
CA LEU A 49 14.52 0.89 9.83
C LEU A 49 14.01 -0.22 10.77
N MET A 50 14.95 -1.01 11.28
CA MET A 50 14.71 -1.93 12.39
C MET A 50 14.11 -1.18 13.59
N ASP A 51 13.09 -1.74 14.22
CA ASP A 51 12.37 -1.18 15.38
C ASP A 51 11.69 0.19 15.13
N ALA A 52 11.51 0.60 13.88
CA ALA A 52 10.73 1.79 13.57
C ALA A 52 9.28 1.63 14.04
N ILE A 53 8.78 2.65 14.76
CA ILE A 53 7.34 2.89 15.02
C ILE A 53 6.57 2.63 13.72
N PRO A 54 5.33 2.09 13.76
CA PRO A 54 4.61 1.75 12.54
C PRO A 54 4.67 2.86 11.51
N ALA A 55 5.26 2.59 10.35
CA ALA A 55 5.29 3.55 9.26
C ALA A 55 3.89 3.65 8.70
N THR A 56 3.37 4.88 8.54
CA THR A 56 2.01 5.10 8.05
C THR A 56 2.02 5.96 6.80
N VAL A 57 1.29 5.50 5.78
CA VAL A 57 0.98 6.29 4.59
C VAL A 57 -0.49 6.66 4.69
N THR A 58 -0.76 7.93 4.98
CA THR A 58 -2.12 8.47 5.15
C THR A 58 -2.58 9.17 3.87
N GLY A 59 -3.90 9.32 3.71
CA GLY A 59 -4.46 10.04 2.57
C GLY A 59 -4.22 9.34 1.23
N LEU A 60 -4.00 8.03 1.23
CA LEU A 60 -3.83 7.26 0.01
C LEU A 60 -5.16 7.23 -0.74
N VAL A 61 -5.18 7.86 -1.91
CA VAL A 61 -6.36 7.90 -2.78
C VAL A 61 -6.25 6.82 -3.84
N VAL A 62 -7.30 6.01 -3.97
CA VAL A 62 -7.41 4.97 -4.99
C VAL A 62 -8.71 5.20 -5.77
N GLY A 63 -8.58 5.48 -7.06
CA GLY A 63 -9.70 5.66 -7.98
C GLY A 63 -10.32 4.34 -8.43
N GLY A 64 -11.50 4.42 -9.04
CA GLY A 64 -12.25 3.24 -9.46
C GLY A 64 -11.50 2.40 -10.49
N GLY A 65 -11.42 1.09 -10.24
CA GLY A 65 -10.66 0.14 -11.05
C GLY A 65 -9.16 0.09 -10.71
N GLN A 66 -8.65 0.98 -9.85
CA GLN A 66 -7.28 0.92 -9.38
C GLN A 66 -7.13 -0.02 -8.19
N LYS A 67 -5.90 -0.47 -8.00
CA LYS A 67 -5.52 -1.46 -6.99
C LYS A 67 -4.26 -1.00 -6.28
N ILE A 68 -4.18 -1.34 -4.99
CA ILE A 68 -2.98 -1.16 -4.18
C ILE A 68 -2.19 -2.47 -4.18
N TYR A 69 -0.92 -2.39 -4.52
CA TYR A 69 0.03 -3.48 -4.39
C TYR A 69 1.15 -3.13 -3.43
N VAL A 70 1.53 -4.10 -2.61
CA VAL A 70 2.61 -3.96 -1.64
C VAL A 70 3.64 -5.07 -1.83
N ARG A 71 4.92 -4.71 -1.74
CA ARG A 71 6.05 -5.63 -1.58
C ARG A 71 6.84 -5.22 -0.35
N THR A 72 7.34 -6.19 0.38
CA THR A 72 8.18 -5.96 1.54
C THR A 72 9.38 -6.92 1.49
N SER A 73 10.53 -6.48 1.99
CA SER A 73 11.60 -7.40 2.38
C SER A 73 11.45 -7.77 3.86
N GLY A 74 11.83 -9.00 4.21
CA GLY A 74 11.74 -9.47 5.60
C GLY A 74 10.30 -9.68 6.10
N PHE A 75 10.14 -9.69 7.42
CA PHE A 75 8.89 -9.98 8.09
C PHE A 75 8.18 -8.67 8.50
N VAL A 76 7.37 -8.13 7.58
CA VAL A 76 6.64 -6.87 7.75
C VAL A 76 5.13 -7.13 7.72
N GLY A 77 4.43 -6.74 8.77
CA GLY A 77 2.96 -6.71 8.79
C GLY A 77 2.43 -5.50 8.02
N VAL A 78 1.38 -5.70 7.23
CA VAL A 78 0.78 -4.66 6.39
C VAL A 78 -0.73 -4.64 6.61
N THR A 79 -1.27 -3.47 6.93
CA THR A 79 -2.72 -3.26 7.09
C THR A 79 -3.16 -2.07 6.28
N TYR A 80 -4.24 -2.23 5.51
CA TYR A 80 -4.96 -1.12 4.89
C TYR A 80 -6.26 -0.88 5.65
N ASN A 81 -6.50 0.38 6.01
CA ASN A 81 -7.79 0.82 6.54
C ASN A 81 -8.28 2.00 5.70
N GLY A 82 -9.26 1.75 4.83
CA GLY A 82 -9.81 2.75 3.92
C GLY A 82 -11.32 2.70 3.83
N ALA A 83 -11.92 3.87 3.65
CA ALA A 83 -13.35 4.01 3.39
C ALA A 83 -13.59 4.08 1.89
N VAL A 84 -14.56 3.32 1.38
CA VAL A 84 -14.97 3.32 -0.03
C VAL A 84 -16.25 4.12 -0.19
N THR A 85 -16.23 5.10 -1.09
CA THR A 85 -17.38 5.95 -1.43
C THR A 85 -17.72 5.83 -2.92
N ALA A 86 -18.90 6.29 -3.32
CA ALA A 86 -19.19 6.52 -4.75
C ALA A 86 -18.24 7.59 -5.31
N ASP A 87 -17.89 7.47 -6.59
CA ASP A 87 -17.21 8.53 -7.33
C ASP A 87 -18.29 9.46 -7.88
N THR A 88 -18.45 10.63 -7.25
CA THR A 88 -19.45 11.66 -7.63
C THR A 88 -18.88 12.66 -8.60
#